data_AF-A0A653THQ6-F1
#
_entry.id   AF-A0A653THQ6-F1
#
_cell.length_a   1.000
_cell.length_b   1.000
_cell.length_c   1.000
_cell.angle_alpha   90.00
_cell.angle_beta   90.00
_cell.angle_gamma   90.00
#
_symmetry.space_group_name_H-M   'P 1'
#
loop_
_entity.id
_entity.type
_entity.pdbx_description
1 polymer ?
#
loop_
_entity_poly.entity_id
_entity_poly.type
_entity_poly.pdbx_seq_one_letter_code
_entity_poly.pdbx_strand_id
1 'polypeptide(L)'
;MTRIWVVRHGQSMLNAAERMQGWSDAPLTELGRIQATERGHDFAEAGIRFDAAFSGDGIRHRETATRLLAAAGSDLQAQSDPRWRELCFGKLEAARATTFFEFMADHVAADNPFMETLDTLAEVDPLAESPADVARRATEALHEVAEAGSEVLVVTSGITILTLLDALGVDLAHLTSGPENLSVSTVHRVDDGWRVDRIAATDPVAG
;
A
#
# COMPACT_ATOMS: atom_id res chain seq x y z
N MET A 1 8.70 19.18 9.38
CA MET A 1 8.53 17.76 9.72
C MET A 1 7.25 17.32 9.07
N THR A 2 7.33 16.44 8.09
CA THR A 2 6.14 15.93 7.38
C THR A 2 5.86 14.51 7.84
N ARG A 3 4.63 14.24 8.28
CA ARG A 3 4.12 12.91 8.60
C ARG A 3 3.25 12.42 7.46
N ILE A 4 3.60 11.26 6.93
CA ILE A 4 2.95 10.62 5.79
C ILE A 4 2.30 9.34 6.29
N TRP A 5 0.99 9.25 6.10
CA TRP A 5 0.16 8.12 6.45
C TRP A 5 -0.05 7.26 5.22
N VAL A 6 0.68 6.14 5.13
CA VAL A 6 0.59 5.20 4.03
C VAL A 6 -0.40 4.10 4.39
N VAL A 7 -1.55 4.09 3.72
CA VAL A 7 -2.70 3.24 4.05
C VAL A 7 -2.93 2.22 2.92
N ARG A 8 -3.08 0.93 3.26
CA ARG A 8 -3.50 -0.07 2.28
C ARG A 8 -4.98 0.12 1.95
N HIS A 9 -5.34 0.00 0.67
CA HIS A 9 -6.74 0.04 0.24
C HIS A 9 -7.65 -0.97 0.98
N GLY A 10 -8.96 -0.69 0.98
CA GLY A 10 -9.99 -1.60 1.50
C GLY A 10 -10.13 -2.90 0.74
N GLN A 11 -10.81 -3.87 1.36
CA GLN A 11 -11.03 -5.16 0.70
C GLN A 11 -11.68 -4.96 -0.68
N SER A 12 -11.02 -5.46 -1.72
CA SER A 12 -11.52 -5.43 -3.10
C SER A 12 -12.22 -6.75 -3.45
N MET A 13 -13.01 -6.74 -4.52
CA MET A 13 -13.62 -7.95 -5.06
C MET A 13 -12.60 -9.04 -5.42
N LEU A 14 -11.40 -8.67 -5.91
CA LEU A 14 -10.34 -9.64 -6.23
C LEU A 14 -9.65 -10.16 -4.97
N ASN A 15 -9.42 -9.35 -3.94
CA ASN A 15 -8.93 -9.84 -2.65
C ASN A 15 -9.92 -10.80 -2.00
N ALA A 16 -11.21 -10.47 -1.99
CA ALA A 16 -12.25 -11.34 -1.43
C ALA A 16 -12.39 -12.67 -2.21
N ALA A 17 -12.02 -12.67 -3.49
CA ALA A 17 -12.01 -13.86 -4.33
C ALA A 17 -10.65 -14.60 -4.35
N GLU A 18 -9.71 -14.22 -3.48
CA GLU A 18 -8.36 -14.79 -3.38
C GLU A 18 -7.61 -14.79 -4.72
N ARG A 19 -7.65 -13.64 -5.40
CA ARG A 19 -6.96 -13.42 -6.68
C ARG A 19 -5.85 -12.39 -6.55
N MET A 20 -4.77 -12.63 -7.29
CA MET A 20 -3.67 -11.70 -7.43
C MET A 20 -4.19 -10.39 -8.04
N GLN A 21 -3.87 -9.27 -7.42
CA GLN A 21 -4.35 -7.97 -7.85
C GLN A 21 -3.21 -6.95 -7.82
N GLY A 22 -2.58 -6.78 -8.98
CA GLY A 22 -1.61 -5.72 -9.20
C GLY A 22 -2.28 -4.57 -9.94
N TRP A 23 -2.11 -4.55 -11.24
CA TRP A 23 -2.69 -3.57 -12.15
C TRP A 23 -4.08 -3.95 -12.64
N SER A 24 -4.47 -5.23 -12.55
CA SER A 24 -5.88 -5.60 -12.65
C SER A 24 -6.66 -4.91 -11.56
N ASP A 25 -7.82 -4.40 -11.92
CA ASP A 25 -8.56 -3.55 -11.02
C ASP A 25 -9.97 -4.06 -10.79
N ALA A 26 -10.45 -3.82 -9.58
CA ALA A 26 -11.75 -4.26 -9.13
C ALA A 26 -12.21 -3.34 -8.00
N PRO A 27 -13.53 -3.04 -7.94
CA PRO A 27 -14.07 -2.16 -6.92
C PRO A 27 -13.92 -2.76 -5.52
N LEU A 28 -14.11 -1.91 -4.51
CA LEU A 28 -14.23 -2.38 -3.13
C LEU A 28 -15.46 -3.29 -2.96
N THR A 29 -15.34 -4.27 -2.07
CA THR A 29 -16.51 -4.97 -1.53
C THR A 29 -17.28 -4.04 -0.60
N GLU A 30 -18.49 -4.44 -0.19
CA GLU A 30 -19.21 -3.67 0.83
C GLU A 30 -18.43 -3.58 2.14
N LEU A 31 -17.76 -4.68 2.54
CA LEU A 31 -16.85 -4.68 3.67
C LEU A 31 -15.71 -3.68 3.47
N GLY A 32 -15.06 -3.65 2.29
CA GLY A 32 -13.99 -2.69 2.01
C GLY A 32 -14.41 -1.23 2.11
N ARG A 33 -15.67 -0.92 1.76
CA ARG A 33 -16.24 0.44 1.91
C ARG A 33 -16.48 0.81 3.37
N ILE A 34 -16.97 -0.14 4.16
CA ILE A 34 -17.16 0.04 5.60
C ILE A 34 -15.80 0.27 6.25
N GLN A 35 -14.82 -0.59 5.99
CA GLN A 35 -13.45 -0.46 6.50
C GLN A 35 -12.85 0.91 6.18
N ALA A 36 -12.98 1.41 4.94
CA ALA A 36 -12.45 2.71 4.54
C ALA A 36 -13.14 3.87 5.29
N THR A 37 -14.45 3.77 5.50
CA THR A 37 -15.22 4.76 6.28
C THR A 37 -14.80 4.75 7.75
N GLU A 38 -14.72 3.57 8.37
CA GLU A 38 -14.30 3.40 9.77
C GLU A 38 -12.89 3.94 10.00
N ARG A 39 -11.94 3.65 9.08
CA ARG A 39 -10.59 4.20 9.19
C ARG A 39 -10.59 5.73 9.11
N GLY A 40 -11.46 6.33 8.32
CA GLY A 40 -11.63 7.78 8.30
C GLY A 40 -12.14 8.35 9.62
N HIS A 41 -13.06 7.66 10.29
CA HIS A 41 -13.50 8.01 11.63
C HIS A 41 -12.37 7.91 12.66
N ASP A 42 -11.55 6.85 12.61
CA ASP A 42 -10.38 6.72 13.50
C ASP A 42 -9.44 7.94 13.38
N PHE A 43 -9.16 8.39 12.16
CA PHE A 43 -8.36 9.60 11.92
C PHE A 43 -9.00 10.86 12.50
N ALA A 44 -10.31 11.04 12.33
CA ALA A 44 -11.03 12.18 12.89
C ALA A 44 -11.05 12.17 14.42
N GLU A 45 -11.30 11.02 15.04
CA GLU A 45 -11.32 10.84 16.50
C GLU A 45 -9.95 11.09 17.13
N ALA A 46 -8.88 10.69 16.45
CA ALA A 46 -7.50 11.00 16.83
C ALA A 46 -7.11 12.47 16.60
N GLY A 47 -7.99 13.30 16.03
CA GLY A 47 -7.74 14.71 15.74
C GLY A 47 -6.78 14.96 14.58
N ILE A 48 -6.53 13.95 13.74
CA ILE A 48 -5.62 14.05 12.58
C ILE A 48 -6.35 14.76 11.43
N ARG A 49 -5.72 15.80 10.88
CA ARG A 49 -6.23 16.58 9.74
C ARG A 49 -5.19 16.59 8.64
N PHE A 50 -5.56 16.10 7.46
CA PHE A 50 -4.65 16.04 6.32
C PHE A 50 -4.61 17.38 5.59
N ASP A 51 -3.41 17.80 5.20
CA ASP A 51 -3.16 18.96 4.33
C ASP A 51 -3.22 18.58 2.85
N ALA A 52 -2.81 17.35 2.54
CA ALA A 52 -2.81 16.78 1.19
C ALA A 52 -3.12 15.29 1.22
N ALA A 53 -3.62 14.78 0.10
CA ALA A 53 -3.91 13.37 -0.07
C ALA A 53 -3.52 12.88 -1.46
N PHE A 54 -2.98 11.66 -1.52
CA PHE A 54 -2.57 10.99 -2.74
C PHE A 54 -3.09 9.55 -2.74
N SER A 55 -3.18 8.96 -3.92
CA SER A 55 -3.54 7.56 -4.07
C SER A 55 -2.89 6.94 -5.30
N GLY A 56 -2.77 5.61 -5.30
CA GLY A 56 -2.69 4.88 -6.56
C GLY A 56 -3.89 5.20 -7.44
N ASP A 57 -3.74 5.04 -8.74
CA ASP A 57 -4.83 5.30 -9.68
C ASP A 57 -5.75 4.10 -9.89
N GLY A 58 -5.63 3.01 -9.12
CA GLY A 58 -6.66 1.96 -9.09
C GLY A 58 -7.97 2.49 -8.52
N ILE A 59 -9.11 2.03 -9.05
CA ILE A 59 -10.47 2.28 -8.56
C ILE A 59 -10.55 1.97 -7.06
N ARG A 60 -9.95 0.87 -6.59
CA ARG A 60 -9.90 0.53 -5.16
C ARG A 60 -9.13 1.53 -4.31
N HIS A 61 -8.04 2.10 -4.84
CA HIS A 61 -7.24 3.13 -4.14
C HIS A 61 -8.02 4.42 -4.04
N ARG A 62 -8.56 4.87 -5.18
CA ARG A 62 -9.37 6.08 -5.28
C ARG A 62 -10.62 6.00 -4.41
N GLU A 63 -11.38 4.90 -4.50
CA GLU A 63 -12.59 4.69 -3.69
C GLU A 63 -12.26 4.66 -2.20
N THR A 64 -11.17 4.01 -1.79
CA THR A 64 -10.72 4.01 -0.39
C THR A 64 -10.39 5.44 0.07
N ALA A 65 -9.59 6.18 -0.70
CA ALA A 65 -9.19 7.54 -0.35
C ALA A 65 -10.38 8.48 -0.21
N THR A 66 -11.32 8.44 -1.16
CA THR A 66 -12.55 9.26 -1.12
C THR A 66 -13.38 8.98 0.13
N ARG A 67 -13.61 7.70 0.47
CA ARG A 67 -14.42 7.33 1.64
C ARG A 67 -13.75 7.71 2.95
N LEU A 68 -12.45 7.43 3.06
CA LEU A 68 -11.65 7.75 4.24
C LEU A 68 -11.64 9.27 4.48
N LEU A 69 -11.34 10.08 3.45
CA LEU A 69 -11.29 11.54 3.58
C LEU A 69 -12.65 12.13 3.98
N ALA A 70 -13.73 11.65 3.36
CA ALA A 70 -15.08 12.09 3.70
C ALA A 70 -15.44 11.79 5.17
N ALA A 71 -15.14 10.58 5.65
CA ALA A 71 -15.38 10.17 7.04
C ALA A 71 -14.44 10.86 8.05
N ALA A 72 -13.23 11.24 7.59
CA ALA A 72 -12.31 12.08 8.35
C ALA A 72 -12.74 13.56 8.40
N GLY A 73 -13.86 13.94 7.75
CA GLY A 73 -14.37 15.31 7.70
C GLY A 73 -13.54 16.25 6.84
N SER A 74 -12.89 15.73 5.80
CA SER A 74 -12.07 16.48 4.85
C SER A 74 -12.75 16.59 3.48
N ASP A 75 -12.67 17.77 2.86
CA ASP A 75 -13.12 18.00 1.48
C ASP A 75 -12.02 17.71 0.44
N LEU A 76 -10.83 17.32 0.89
CA LEU A 76 -9.71 17.00 0.00
C LEU A 76 -10.08 15.91 -1.00
N GLN A 77 -9.55 16.05 -2.21
CA GLN A 77 -9.60 15.02 -3.24
C GLN A 77 -8.20 14.48 -3.42
N ALA A 78 -8.02 13.17 -3.23
CA ALA A 78 -6.72 12.55 -3.37
C ALA A 78 -6.22 12.65 -4.82
N GLN A 79 -5.02 13.19 -5.01
CA GLN A 79 -4.38 13.20 -6.32
C GLN A 79 -3.92 11.78 -6.66
N SER A 80 -4.38 11.26 -7.80
CA SER A 80 -3.94 9.95 -8.29
C SER A 80 -2.55 10.04 -8.92
N ASP A 81 -1.69 9.10 -8.56
CA ASP A 81 -0.34 8.94 -9.10
C ASP A 81 -0.05 7.45 -9.35
N PRO A 82 0.24 7.04 -10.61
CA PRO A 82 0.56 5.66 -10.96
C PRO A 82 1.76 5.08 -10.20
N ARG A 83 2.66 5.91 -9.67
CA ARG A 83 3.81 5.46 -8.88
C ARG A 83 3.39 4.82 -7.54
N TRP A 84 2.15 5.02 -7.10
CA TRP A 84 1.54 4.35 -5.94
C TRP A 84 0.74 3.09 -6.30
N ARG A 85 0.76 2.62 -7.56
CA ARG A 85 0.13 1.34 -7.93
C ARG A 85 0.76 0.17 -7.19
N GLU A 86 0.02 -0.94 -7.10
CA GLU A 86 0.63 -2.22 -6.70
C GLU A 86 1.65 -2.70 -7.73
N LEU A 87 2.52 -3.63 -7.32
CA LEU A 87 3.34 -4.44 -8.23
C LEU A 87 2.49 -5.03 -9.37
N CYS A 88 2.93 -4.87 -10.61
CA CYS A 88 2.34 -5.57 -11.76
C CYS A 88 2.74 -7.05 -11.72
N PHE A 89 1.77 -7.97 -11.63
CA PHE A 89 2.04 -9.41 -11.62
C PHE A 89 2.14 -10.04 -13.01
N GLY A 90 2.21 -9.22 -14.07
CA GLY A 90 2.26 -9.69 -15.45
C GLY A 90 1.11 -10.62 -15.81
N LYS A 91 1.40 -11.82 -16.28
CA LYS A 91 0.41 -12.84 -16.66
C LYS A 91 -0.34 -13.43 -15.47
N LEU A 92 0.13 -13.22 -14.24
CA LEU A 92 -0.57 -13.68 -13.03
C LEU A 92 -1.64 -12.69 -12.55
N GLU A 93 -1.79 -11.55 -13.22
CA GLU A 93 -2.89 -10.61 -12.96
C GLU A 93 -4.26 -11.32 -12.97
N ALA A 94 -5.04 -11.12 -11.90
CA ALA A 94 -6.33 -11.77 -11.63
C ALA A 94 -6.30 -13.32 -11.55
N ALA A 95 -5.14 -13.98 -11.61
CA ALA A 95 -5.01 -15.41 -11.34
C ALA A 95 -5.34 -15.72 -9.87
N ARG A 96 -5.61 -17.00 -9.56
CA ARG A 96 -5.79 -17.41 -8.16
C ARG A 96 -4.48 -17.20 -7.39
N ALA A 97 -4.57 -16.73 -6.16
CA ALA A 97 -3.39 -16.57 -5.30
C ALA A 97 -2.62 -17.89 -5.12
N THR A 98 -3.33 -19.01 -5.12
CA THR A 98 -2.72 -20.35 -5.08
C THR A 98 -1.76 -20.61 -6.23
N THR A 99 -2.01 -20.03 -7.42
CA THR A 99 -1.08 -20.16 -8.56
C THR A 99 0.25 -19.49 -8.24
N PHE A 100 0.25 -18.33 -7.58
CA PHE A 100 1.50 -17.71 -7.13
C PHE A 100 2.21 -18.56 -6.07
N PHE A 101 1.47 -19.15 -5.12
CA PHE A 101 2.05 -20.03 -4.11
C PHE A 101 2.65 -21.32 -4.69
N GLU A 102 2.13 -21.82 -5.81
CA GLU A 102 2.75 -22.92 -6.55
C GLU A 102 4.13 -22.52 -7.09
N PHE A 103 4.30 -21.32 -7.64
CA PHE A 103 5.62 -20.80 -8.05
C PHE A 103 6.56 -20.60 -6.86
N MET A 104 6.01 -20.20 -5.70
CA MET A 104 6.81 -20.01 -4.49
C MET A 104 7.37 -21.31 -3.93
N ALA A 105 6.80 -22.47 -4.28
CA ALA A 105 7.29 -23.78 -3.85
C ALA A 105 8.75 -24.04 -4.28
N ASP A 106 9.17 -23.48 -5.42
CA ASP A 106 10.55 -23.60 -5.93
C ASP A 106 11.55 -22.73 -5.13
N HIS A 107 11.06 -21.79 -4.33
CA HIS A 107 11.86 -20.77 -3.62
C HIS A 107 11.79 -20.90 -2.09
N VAL A 108 11.20 -21.97 -1.55
CA VAL A 108 10.97 -22.14 -0.10
C VAL A 108 12.24 -22.14 0.75
N ALA A 109 13.39 -22.39 0.15
CA ALA A 109 14.70 -22.39 0.82
C ALA A 109 15.38 -21.01 0.84
N ALA A 110 14.83 -20.02 0.14
CA ALA A 110 15.34 -18.66 0.17
C ALA A 110 15.07 -18.01 1.53
N ASP A 111 15.87 -17.00 1.89
CA ASP A 111 15.67 -16.23 3.12
C ASP A 111 14.30 -15.52 3.13
N ASN A 112 13.86 -15.04 1.96
CA ASN A 112 12.51 -14.51 1.73
C ASN A 112 11.91 -15.12 0.46
N PRO A 113 11.25 -16.29 0.56
CA PRO A 113 10.67 -16.99 -0.59
C PRO A 113 9.69 -16.15 -1.39
N PHE A 114 8.97 -15.24 -0.71
CA PHE A 114 7.98 -14.38 -1.35
C PHE A 114 8.64 -13.35 -2.28
N MET A 115 9.67 -12.64 -1.81
CA MET A 115 10.38 -11.66 -2.63
C MET A 115 11.16 -12.33 -3.77
N GLU A 116 11.84 -13.44 -3.49
CA GLU A 116 12.55 -14.22 -4.51
C GLU A 116 11.62 -14.68 -5.65
N THR A 117 10.38 -15.07 -5.31
CA THR A 117 9.38 -15.45 -6.31
C THR A 117 8.94 -14.26 -7.17
N LEU A 118 8.85 -13.06 -6.59
CA LEU A 118 8.52 -11.83 -7.34
C LEU A 118 9.65 -11.42 -8.28
N ASP A 119 10.90 -11.50 -7.82
CA ASP A 119 12.08 -11.23 -8.67
C ASP A 119 12.12 -12.24 -9.83
N THR A 120 11.97 -13.53 -9.54
CA THR A 120 11.93 -14.58 -10.57
C THR A 120 10.80 -14.36 -11.57
N LEU A 121 9.61 -13.94 -11.10
CA LEU A 121 8.49 -13.61 -11.98
C LEU A 121 8.84 -12.47 -12.94
N ALA A 122 9.50 -11.42 -12.46
CA ALA A 122 9.94 -10.28 -13.26
C ALA A 122 11.02 -10.66 -14.29
N GLU A 123 11.88 -11.64 -13.98
CA GLU A 123 12.87 -12.15 -14.93
C GLU A 123 12.25 -12.94 -16.09
N VAL A 124 11.21 -13.73 -15.80
CA VAL A 124 10.61 -14.66 -16.79
C VAL A 124 9.40 -14.09 -17.52
N ASP A 125 8.78 -13.02 -16.99
CA ASP A 125 7.63 -12.36 -17.59
C ASP A 125 7.88 -10.86 -17.78
N PRO A 126 8.10 -10.37 -19.03
CA PRO A 126 8.41 -8.96 -19.29
C PRO A 126 7.26 -7.99 -18.99
N LEU A 127 6.08 -8.51 -18.61
CA LEU A 127 4.95 -7.70 -18.15
C LEU A 127 4.95 -7.49 -16.63
N ALA A 128 5.72 -8.28 -15.87
CA ALA A 128 5.78 -8.18 -14.42
C ALA A 128 6.79 -7.11 -13.96
N GLU A 129 6.49 -6.44 -12.85
CA GLU A 129 7.42 -5.52 -12.18
C GLU A 129 8.25 -6.29 -11.14
N SER A 130 9.52 -5.93 -10.99
CA SER A 130 10.33 -6.40 -9.86
C SER A 130 10.00 -5.63 -8.57
N PRO A 131 10.19 -6.20 -7.37
CA PRO A 131 10.16 -5.46 -6.11
C PRO A 131 11.04 -4.19 -6.12
N ALA A 132 12.21 -4.25 -6.75
CA ALA A 132 13.12 -3.10 -6.88
C ALA A 132 12.52 -1.95 -7.71
N ASP A 133 11.79 -2.26 -8.79
CA ASP A 133 11.09 -1.25 -9.58
C ASP A 133 9.99 -0.55 -8.78
N VAL A 134 9.23 -1.32 -7.98
CA VAL A 134 8.18 -0.79 -7.11
C VAL A 134 8.78 0.10 -6.03
N ALA A 135 9.84 -0.36 -5.36
CA ALA A 135 10.58 0.42 -4.35
C ALA A 135 11.07 1.76 -4.92
N ARG A 136 11.67 1.74 -6.11
CA ARG A 136 12.18 2.94 -6.79
C ARG A 136 11.07 3.96 -7.04
N ARG A 137 9.98 3.57 -7.72
CA ARG A 137 8.89 4.50 -8.06
C ARG A 137 8.14 5.00 -6.82
N ALA A 138 7.95 4.14 -5.81
CA ALA A 138 7.29 4.53 -4.56
C ALA A 138 8.15 5.51 -3.75
N THR A 139 9.47 5.32 -3.72
CA THR A 139 10.40 6.24 -3.04
C THR A 139 10.49 7.59 -3.75
N GLU A 140 10.56 7.60 -5.09
CA GLU A 140 10.48 8.83 -5.89
C GLU A 140 9.20 9.62 -5.57
N ALA A 141 8.04 8.95 -5.55
CA ALA A 141 6.77 9.57 -5.18
C ALA A 141 6.74 10.03 -3.72
N LEU A 142 7.34 9.27 -2.80
CA LEU A 142 7.42 9.61 -1.36
C LEU A 142 8.12 10.96 -1.16
N HIS A 143 9.23 11.20 -1.87
CA HIS A 143 9.96 12.47 -1.79
C HIS A 143 9.09 13.67 -2.22
N GLU A 144 8.28 13.51 -3.26
CA GLU A 144 7.39 14.57 -3.74
C GLU A 144 6.22 14.84 -2.79
N VAL A 145 5.54 13.80 -2.30
CA VAL A 145 4.39 13.97 -1.40
C VAL A 145 4.80 14.55 -0.05
N ALA A 146 6.07 14.38 0.37
CA ALA A 146 6.59 14.96 1.61
C ALA A 146 6.67 16.49 1.59
N GLU A 147 6.65 17.12 0.40
CA GLU A 147 6.62 18.57 0.24
C GLU A 147 5.18 19.12 0.20
N ALA A 148 4.16 18.26 0.24
CA ALA A 148 2.76 18.65 0.03
C ALA A 148 2.05 19.17 1.29
N GLY A 149 2.65 19.04 2.47
CA GLY A 149 2.04 19.47 3.74
C GLY A 149 2.73 18.90 4.97
N SER A 150 2.15 19.11 6.14
CA SER A 150 2.63 18.55 7.41
C SER A 150 2.02 17.17 7.68
N GLU A 151 0.75 16.97 7.33
CA GLU A 151 0.02 15.71 7.45
C GLU A 151 -0.47 15.27 6.06
N VAL A 152 0.10 14.19 5.54
CA VAL A 152 -0.18 13.73 4.17
C VAL A 152 -0.73 12.32 4.18
N LEU A 153 -1.85 12.09 3.49
CA LEU A 153 -2.40 10.76 3.29
C LEU A 153 -1.91 10.18 1.96
N VAL A 154 -1.52 8.90 1.95
CA VAL A 154 -1.24 8.12 0.73
C VAL A 154 -2.00 6.81 0.81
N VAL A 155 -2.88 6.53 -0.16
CA VAL A 155 -3.57 5.23 -0.26
C VAL A 155 -2.94 4.37 -1.36
N THR A 156 -2.44 3.20 -1.01
CA THR A 156 -1.74 2.26 -1.92
C THR A 156 -2.04 0.80 -1.58
N SER A 157 -1.11 -0.13 -1.81
CA SER A 157 -1.29 -1.57 -1.75
C SER A 157 -0.21 -2.25 -0.90
N GLY A 158 -0.37 -3.56 -0.66
CA GLY A 158 0.44 -4.29 0.31
C GLY A 158 1.92 -4.41 -0.08
N ILE A 159 2.22 -4.88 -1.30
CA ILE A 159 3.61 -5.06 -1.72
C ILE A 159 4.29 -3.71 -1.89
N THR A 160 3.57 -2.70 -2.37
CA THR A 160 4.07 -1.33 -2.45
C THR A 160 4.44 -0.76 -1.07
N ILE A 161 3.65 -1.03 -0.02
CA ILE A 161 4.00 -0.67 1.35
C ILE A 161 5.27 -1.42 1.79
N LEU A 162 5.32 -2.74 1.61
CA LEU A 162 6.47 -3.54 2.05
C LEU A 162 7.77 -3.11 1.36
N THR A 163 7.75 -2.97 0.04
CA THR A 163 8.92 -2.54 -0.76
C THR A 163 9.35 -1.11 -0.43
N LEU A 164 8.38 -0.21 -0.16
CA LEU A 164 8.69 1.13 0.33
C LEU A 164 9.40 1.08 1.69
N LEU A 165 8.84 0.36 2.66
CA LEU A 165 9.41 0.28 4.01
C LEU A 165 10.80 -0.37 4.02
N ASP A 166 10.98 -1.43 3.23
CA ASP A 166 12.28 -2.07 3.03
C ASP A 166 13.32 -1.11 2.43
N ALA A 167 12.94 -0.34 1.40
CA ALA A 167 13.80 0.70 0.82
C ALA A 167 14.16 1.83 1.80
N LEU A 168 13.33 2.05 2.82
CA LEU A 168 13.61 2.97 3.93
C LEU A 168 14.45 2.35 5.05
N GLY A 169 14.90 1.10 4.90
CA GLY A 169 15.74 0.39 5.85
C GLY A 169 15.00 -0.21 7.04
N VAL A 170 13.69 -0.41 6.92
CA VAL A 170 12.89 -1.04 7.98
C VAL A 170 13.11 -2.55 7.97
N ASP A 171 13.41 -3.14 9.13
CA ASP A 171 13.43 -4.59 9.30
C ASP A 171 12.00 -5.15 9.32
N LEU A 172 11.63 -5.87 8.26
CA LEU A 172 10.31 -6.47 8.10
C LEU A 172 10.25 -7.93 8.55
N ALA A 173 11.32 -8.51 9.11
CA ALA A 173 11.36 -9.91 9.53
C ALA A 173 10.32 -10.29 10.60
N HIS A 174 9.80 -9.29 11.32
CA HIS A 174 8.74 -9.46 12.31
C HIS A 174 7.33 -9.62 11.70
N LEU A 175 7.14 -9.29 10.41
CA LEU A 175 5.87 -9.46 9.74
C LEU A 175 5.70 -10.92 9.28
N THR A 176 4.75 -11.62 9.89
CA THR A 176 4.43 -13.01 9.54
C THR A 176 3.40 -13.13 8.41
N SER A 177 2.82 -12.01 7.97
CA SER A 177 1.83 -11.93 6.90
C SER A 177 1.92 -10.58 6.20
N GLY A 178 1.35 -10.47 5.00
CA GLY A 178 1.25 -9.19 4.30
C GLY A 178 0.37 -8.17 5.04
N PRO A 179 0.53 -6.85 4.77
CA PRO A 179 -0.26 -5.80 5.40
C PRO A 179 -1.75 -6.02 5.21
N GLU A 180 -2.58 -5.96 6.25
CA GLU A 180 -4.04 -6.12 6.14
C GLU A 180 -4.72 -4.92 5.44
N ASN A 181 -5.94 -5.09 4.93
CA ASN A 181 -6.70 -3.97 4.36
C ASN A 181 -6.90 -2.86 5.40
N LEU A 182 -6.69 -1.59 5.03
CA LEU A 182 -6.69 -0.43 5.92
C LEU A 182 -5.65 -0.47 7.05
N SER A 183 -4.63 -1.31 6.92
CA SER A 183 -3.41 -1.15 7.72
C SER A 183 -2.74 0.18 7.40
N VAL A 184 -2.11 0.75 8.42
CA VAL A 184 -1.50 2.08 8.39
C VAL A 184 -0.02 1.96 8.72
N SER A 185 0.81 2.51 7.84
CA SER A 185 2.22 2.79 8.13
C SER A 185 2.43 4.29 8.22
N THR A 186 3.31 4.73 9.10
CA THR A 186 3.60 6.16 9.30
C THR A 186 5.07 6.42 9.02
N VAL A 187 5.32 7.29 8.04
CA VAL A 187 6.66 7.69 7.61
C VAL A 187 6.85 9.18 7.90
N HIS A 188 7.96 9.53 8.51
CA HIS A 188 8.33 10.90 8.85
C HIS A 188 9.55 11.32 8.06
N ARG A 189 9.47 12.50 7.44
CA ARG A 189 10.67 13.14 6.88
C ARG A 189 11.46 13.82 7.99
N VAL A 190 12.67 13.34 8.24
CA VAL A 190 13.61 13.85 9.26
C VAL A 190 14.92 14.25 8.57
N ASP A 191 15.25 15.55 8.61
CA ASP A 191 16.43 16.10 7.91
C ASP A 191 16.53 15.61 6.45
N ASP A 192 17.62 14.91 6.11
CA ASP A 192 17.90 14.32 4.79
C ASP A 192 17.43 12.85 4.66
N GLY A 193 16.63 12.35 5.59
CA GLY A 193 16.22 10.95 5.66
C GLY A 193 14.78 10.70 6.11
N TRP A 194 14.52 9.46 6.50
CA TRP A 194 13.19 8.97 6.85
C TRP A 194 13.20 8.21 8.17
N ARG A 195 12.11 8.34 8.93
CA ARG A 195 11.86 7.57 10.14
C ARG A 195 10.49 6.93 10.06
N VAL A 196 10.38 5.65 10.38
CA VAL A 196 9.12 4.91 10.35
C VAL A 196 8.67 4.59 11.77
N ASP A 197 7.44 4.96 12.10
CA ASP A 197 6.89 4.83 13.47
C ASP A 197 5.83 3.74 13.60
N ARG A 198 5.10 3.48 12.51
CA ARG A 198 4.07 2.45 12.42
C ARG A 198 4.31 1.63 11.17
N ILE A 199 4.20 0.31 11.29
CA ILE A 199 4.44 -0.66 10.21
C ILE A 199 3.19 -1.52 10.08
N ALA A 200 2.45 -1.34 8.98
CA ALA A 200 1.27 -2.13 8.62
C ALA A 200 0.28 -2.36 9.79
N ALA A 201 0.11 -1.35 10.64
CA ALA A 201 -0.63 -1.48 11.89
C ALA A 201 -2.14 -1.33 11.68
N THR A 202 -2.95 -2.18 12.32
CA THR A 202 -4.42 -2.21 12.16
C THR A 202 -5.18 -1.62 13.34
N ASP A 203 -4.52 -1.42 14.48
CA ASP A 203 -5.06 -0.70 15.64
C ASP A 203 -5.49 0.73 15.26
N PRO A 204 -6.41 1.33 16.03
CA PRO A 204 -6.76 2.73 15.86
C PRO A 204 -5.52 3.63 15.90
N VAL A 205 -5.49 4.66 15.07
CA VAL A 205 -4.42 5.66 15.10
C VAL A 205 -4.52 6.47 16.39
N ALA A 206 -3.38 6.73 17.05
CA ALA A 206 -3.30 7.62 18.20
C ALA A 206 -2.81 9.01 17.75
N GLY A 207 -3.42 10.05 18.32
CA GLY A 207 -3.04 11.45 18.10
C GLY A 207 -1.72 11.84 18.75
#